data_AF-A0A7W0PSY9-F1
#
_entry.id   AF-A0A7W0PSY9-F1
#
_cell.length_a   1.000
_cell.length_b   1.000
_cell.length_c   1.000
_cell.angle_alpha   90.00
_cell.angle_beta   90.00
_cell.angle_gamma   90.00
#
_symmetry.space_group_name_H-M   'P 1'
#
loop_
_entity.id
_entity.type
_entity.pdbx_description
1 polymer ?
#
loop_
_entity_poly.entity_id
_entity_poly.type
_entity_poly.pdbx_seq_one_letter_code
_entity_poly.pdbx_strand_id
1 'polypeptide(L)'
;MYEPLYTAAEMRAAEERYPGFPDTVPELMERAGAAVAREAMLAFPEARRFACVCGGGANGGDGRVAARILQEAGYEAYETADVEGYDVIVDAVFGTGFRGEPRPDAAAVIERMNAADAPVVCVDLPSGIDASTGEVVGAVVDADLTVTFHAPKLGLVVAPGRLHAGR
;
A
#
# COMPACT_ATOMS: atom_id res chain seq x y z
N MET A 1 -26.96 3.11 3.88
CA MET A 1 -26.08 3.44 5.02
C MET A 1 -24.85 4.08 4.40
N TYR A 2 -24.46 5.28 4.82
CA TYR A 2 -23.23 5.92 4.30
C TYR A 2 -22.03 5.36 5.06
N GLU A 3 -20.95 5.04 4.34
CA GLU A 3 -19.71 4.58 4.94
C GLU A 3 -18.86 5.81 5.35
N PRO A 4 -18.37 5.88 6.60
CA PRO A 4 -17.56 7.01 7.05
C PRO A 4 -16.20 7.02 6.35
N LEU A 5 -15.76 8.22 5.97
CA LEU A 5 -14.46 8.48 5.35
C LEU A 5 -13.57 9.20 6.35
N TYR A 6 -12.29 8.82 6.39
CA TYR A 6 -11.36 9.32 7.39
C TYR A 6 -10.21 10.09 6.75
N THR A 7 -9.83 11.19 7.39
CA THR A 7 -8.53 11.84 7.18
C THR A 7 -7.42 11.03 7.82
N ALA A 8 -6.18 11.29 7.44
CA ALA A 8 -5.02 10.67 8.07
C ALA A 8 -4.91 10.94 9.58
N ALA A 9 -5.32 12.14 10.01
CA ALA A 9 -5.30 12.51 11.43
C ALA A 9 -6.35 11.72 12.22
N GLU A 10 -7.54 11.50 11.64
CA GLU A 10 -8.59 10.71 12.27
C GLU A 10 -8.24 9.23 12.33
N MET A 11 -7.60 8.68 11.29
CA MET A 11 -7.06 7.31 11.30
C MET A 11 -6.06 7.11 12.43
N ARG A 12 -5.08 8.00 12.54
CA ARG A 12 -4.08 7.95 13.60
C ARG A 12 -4.71 8.09 14.99
N ALA A 13 -5.66 8.99 15.15
CA ALA A 13 -6.38 9.16 16.41
C ALA A 13 -7.23 7.93 16.77
N ALA A 14 -7.74 7.20 15.79
CA ALA A 14 -8.46 5.95 16.01
C ALA A 14 -7.52 4.83 16.46
N GLU A 15 -6.35 4.70 15.84
CA GLU A 15 -5.30 3.74 16.23
C GLU A 15 -4.76 4.02 17.64
N GLU A 16 -4.45 5.28 17.96
CA GLU A 16 -3.95 5.68 19.29
C GLU A 16 -4.98 5.44 20.42
N ARG A 17 -6.27 5.32 20.09
CA ARG A 17 -7.35 4.96 21.02
C ARG A 17 -7.59 3.46 21.10
N TYR A 18 -6.93 2.65 20.27
CA TYR A 18 -7.10 1.21 20.28
C TYR A 18 -6.60 0.63 21.62
N PRO A 19 -7.39 -0.22 22.30
CA PRO A 19 -6.98 -0.79 23.59
C PRO A 19 -5.65 -1.54 23.46
N GLY A 20 -4.66 -1.13 24.26
CA GLY A 20 -3.32 -1.73 24.25
C GLY A 20 -2.34 -1.12 23.26
N PHE A 21 -2.69 -0.01 22.59
CA PHE A 21 -1.71 0.75 21.80
C PHE A 21 -0.59 1.30 22.72
N PRO A 22 0.71 1.23 22.31
CA PRO A 22 1.23 0.76 21.03
C PRO A 22 1.60 -0.74 20.98
N ASP A 23 1.40 -1.50 22.06
CA ASP A 23 1.81 -2.92 22.14
C ASP A 23 1.08 -3.81 21.13
N THR A 24 -0.07 -3.37 20.60
CA THR A 24 -0.83 -4.07 19.55
C THR A 24 -0.33 -3.81 18.13
N VAL A 25 0.59 -2.85 17.92
CA VAL A 25 1.07 -2.49 16.57
C VAL A 25 1.64 -3.69 15.80
N PRO A 26 2.48 -4.56 16.38
CA PRO A 26 2.98 -5.74 15.67
C PRO A 26 1.86 -6.68 15.20
N GLU A 27 0.82 -6.88 16.02
CA GLU A 27 -0.33 -7.71 15.66
C GLU A 27 -1.17 -7.08 14.53
N LEU A 28 -1.36 -5.76 14.57
CA LEU A 28 -2.10 -5.05 13.52
C LEU A 28 -1.35 -5.10 12.18
N MET A 29 -0.03 -4.90 12.20
CA MET A 29 0.84 -5.02 11.04
C MET A 29 0.81 -6.44 10.46
N GLU A 30 0.82 -7.46 11.33
CA GLU A 30 0.69 -8.86 10.92
C GLU A 30 -0.62 -9.11 10.16
N ARG A 31 -1.75 -8.58 10.67
CA ARG A 31 -3.06 -8.70 10.04
C ARG A 31 -3.14 -7.92 8.72
N ALA A 32 -2.54 -6.73 8.66
CA ALA A 32 -2.50 -5.90 7.46
C ALA A 32 -1.72 -6.59 6.34
N GLY A 33 -0.49 -7.04 6.60
CA GLY A 33 0.31 -7.77 5.62
C GLY A 33 -0.35 -9.09 5.19
N ALA A 34 -1.00 -9.81 6.10
CA ALA A 34 -1.77 -11.02 5.75
C ALA A 34 -2.95 -10.73 4.81
N ALA A 35 -3.64 -9.59 5.02
CA ALA A 35 -4.70 -9.17 4.13
C ALA A 35 -4.17 -8.79 2.75
N VAL A 36 -3.07 -8.05 2.66
CA VAL A 36 -2.41 -7.71 1.38
C VAL A 36 -2.05 -8.98 0.61
N ALA A 37 -1.32 -9.91 1.24
CA ALA A 37 -0.91 -11.15 0.62
C ALA A 37 -2.13 -11.94 0.11
N ARG A 38 -3.18 -12.07 0.93
CA ARG A 38 -4.41 -12.76 0.54
C ARG A 38 -5.08 -12.11 -0.66
N GLU A 39 -5.32 -10.80 -0.62
CA GLU A 39 -6.01 -10.11 -1.70
C GLU A 39 -5.18 -10.10 -2.99
N ALA A 40 -3.86 -10.00 -2.91
CA ALA A 40 -2.96 -10.13 -4.06
C ALA A 40 -3.08 -11.52 -4.71
N MET A 41 -3.04 -12.60 -3.91
CA MET A 41 -3.21 -13.97 -4.42
C MET A 41 -4.60 -14.19 -5.06
N LEU A 42 -5.65 -13.61 -4.48
CA LEU A 42 -7.01 -13.73 -5.00
C LEU A 42 -7.22 -12.95 -6.29
N ALA A 43 -6.64 -11.76 -6.39
CA ALA A 43 -6.76 -10.91 -7.57
C ALA A 43 -5.88 -11.41 -8.73
N PHE A 44 -4.73 -12.00 -8.44
CA PHE A 44 -3.75 -12.44 -9.43
C PHE A 44 -3.35 -13.92 -9.21
N PRO A 45 -4.26 -14.87 -9.47
CA PRO A 45 -4.07 -16.29 -9.15
C PRO A 45 -2.97 -16.98 -9.95
N GLU A 46 -2.56 -16.41 -11.09
CA GLU A 46 -1.49 -16.95 -11.94
C GLU A 46 -0.10 -16.42 -11.55
N ALA A 47 -0.02 -15.41 -10.67
CA ALA A 47 1.24 -14.80 -10.27
C ALA A 47 2.09 -15.79 -9.46
N ARG A 48 3.41 -15.79 -9.70
CA ARG A 48 4.38 -16.60 -8.94
C ARG A 48 5.43 -15.74 -8.24
N ARG A 49 5.80 -14.62 -8.86
CA ARG A 49 6.84 -13.71 -8.41
C ARG A 49 6.25 -12.35 -8.03
N PHE A 50 6.53 -11.90 -6.80
CA PHE A 50 6.07 -10.62 -6.26
C PHE A 50 7.25 -9.70 -5.91
N ALA A 51 7.28 -8.49 -6.49
CA ALA A 51 8.21 -7.46 -6.07
C ALA A 51 7.57 -6.61 -4.98
N CYS A 52 8.09 -6.64 -3.76
CA CYS A 52 7.58 -5.83 -2.65
C CYS A 52 8.44 -4.57 -2.49
N VAL A 53 7.89 -3.42 -2.88
CA VAL A 53 8.60 -2.14 -2.81
C VAL A 53 8.26 -1.44 -1.50
N CYS A 54 9.13 -1.59 -0.50
CA CYS A 54 8.83 -1.20 0.88
C CYS A 54 9.54 0.09 1.31
N GLY A 55 8.81 1.00 1.95
CA GLY A 55 9.37 2.17 2.61
C GLY A 55 9.94 1.89 4.01
N GLY A 56 10.48 2.94 4.63
CA GLY A 56 11.00 2.88 6.01
C GLY A 56 9.94 3.02 7.11
N GLY A 57 8.68 3.32 6.76
CA GLY A 57 7.58 3.53 7.71
C GLY A 57 6.76 2.27 8.00
N ALA A 58 5.62 2.46 8.68
CA ALA A 58 4.68 1.38 9.00
C ALA A 58 4.18 0.65 7.74
N ASN A 59 3.84 1.38 6.67
CA ASN A 59 3.38 0.80 5.41
C ASN A 59 4.40 -0.18 4.81
N GLY A 60 5.69 0.16 4.86
CA GLY A 60 6.76 -0.74 4.43
C GLY A 60 6.92 -1.96 5.34
N GLY A 61 6.55 -1.84 6.63
CA GLY A 61 6.41 -2.97 7.54
C GLY A 61 5.33 -3.94 7.08
N ASP A 62 4.14 -3.43 6.74
CA ASP A 62 3.03 -4.22 6.19
C ASP A 62 3.44 -4.93 4.89
N GLY A 63 4.16 -4.23 4.00
CA GLY A 63 4.71 -4.82 2.77
C GLY A 63 5.72 -5.94 3.03
N ARG A 64 6.62 -5.79 4.01
CA ARG A 64 7.55 -6.86 4.42
C ARG A 64 6.84 -8.07 5.03
N VAL A 65 5.79 -7.84 5.82
CA VAL A 65 4.94 -8.93 6.33
C VAL A 65 4.25 -9.64 5.16
N ALA A 66 3.68 -8.91 4.20
CA ALA A 66 3.06 -9.48 3.03
C ALA A 66 4.05 -10.35 2.22
N ALA A 67 5.27 -9.87 2.00
CA ALA A 67 6.34 -10.63 1.35
C ALA A 67 6.63 -11.93 2.09
N ARG A 68 6.80 -11.90 3.42
CA ARG A 68 7.04 -13.10 4.23
C ARG A 68 5.90 -14.11 4.11
N ILE A 69 4.64 -13.66 4.18
CA ILE A 69 3.48 -14.54 4.10
C ILE A 69 3.37 -15.17 2.70
N LEU A 70 3.66 -14.42 1.64
CA LEU A 70 3.73 -14.95 0.28
C LEU A 70 4.84 -16.00 0.15
N GLN A 71 6.01 -15.77 0.73
CA GLN A 71 7.10 -16.76 0.78
C GLN A 71 6.69 -18.04 1.52
N GLU A 72 6.05 -17.91 2.68
CA GLU A 72 5.53 -19.04 3.47
C GLU A 72 4.47 -19.84 2.70
N ALA A 73 3.72 -19.18 1.81
CA ALA A 73 2.77 -19.81 0.89
C ALA A 73 3.41 -20.40 -0.38
N GLY A 74 4.73 -20.29 -0.55
CA GLY A 74 5.49 -20.89 -1.64
C GLY A 74 5.67 -20.02 -2.89
N TYR A 75 5.44 -18.71 -2.78
CA TYR A 75 5.69 -17.74 -3.85
C TYR A 75 7.10 -17.13 -3.76
N GLU A 76 7.61 -16.64 -4.89
CA GLU A 76 8.87 -15.89 -4.97
C GLU A 76 8.60 -14.40 -4.69
N ALA A 77 8.51 -14.03 -3.42
CA ALA A 77 8.22 -12.65 -3.01
C ALA A 77 9.43 -12.01 -2.33
N TYR A 78 9.93 -10.87 -2.81
CA TYR A 78 11.14 -10.24 -2.27
C TYR A 78 11.00 -8.74 -2.13
N GLU A 79 11.63 -8.18 -1.09
CA GLU A 79 11.78 -6.73 -0.96
C GLU A 79 12.80 -6.24 -1.99
N THR A 80 12.36 -5.45 -2.96
CA THR A 80 13.21 -4.93 -4.05
C THR A 80 12.63 -3.67 -4.65
N ALA A 81 13.49 -2.75 -5.13
CA ALA A 81 13.10 -1.58 -5.91
C ALA A 81 13.32 -1.79 -7.43
N ASP A 82 13.87 -2.95 -7.80
CA ASP A 82 13.93 -3.47 -9.16
C ASP A 82 12.75 -4.43 -9.35
N VAL A 83 11.79 -3.99 -10.17
CA VAL A 83 10.50 -4.64 -10.38
C VAL A 83 10.45 -5.43 -11.70
N GLU A 84 11.54 -5.41 -12.47
CA GLU A 84 11.58 -6.07 -13.76
C GLU A 84 11.44 -7.60 -13.61
N GLY A 85 10.59 -8.19 -14.46
CA GLY A 85 10.39 -9.64 -14.49
C GLY A 85 9.60 -10.21 -13.32
N TYR A 86 8.96 -9.39 -12.48
CA TYR A 86 7.99 -9.85 -11.50
C TYR A 86 6.58 -9.88 -12.10
N ASP A 87 5.72 -10.75 -11.57
CA ASP A 87 4.38 -10.95 -12.09
C ASP A 87 3.36 -10.01 -11.42
N VAL A 88 3.65 -9.54 -10.20
CA VAL A 88 2.88 -8.54 -9.45
C VAL A 88 3.84 -7.65 -8.65
N ILE A 89 3.54 -6.36 -8.57
CA ILE A 89 4.26 -5.39 -7.73
C ILE A 89 3.39 -5.06 -6.52
N VAL A 90 3.97 -5.07 -5.33
CA VAL A 90 3.33 -4.61 -4.09
C VAL A 90 3.94 -3.26 -3.71
N ASP A 91 3.16 -2.20 -3.87
CA ASP A 91 3.53 -0.86 -3.42
C ASP A 91 3.27 -0.71 -1.92
N ALA A 92 4.36 -0.59 -1.16
CA ALA A 92 4.36 -0.33 0.27
C ALA A 92 5.32 0.81 0.62
N VAL A 93 5.55 1.75 -0.31
CA VAL A 93 6.52 2.85 -0.14
C VAL A 93 5.99 3.87 0.87
N PHE A 94 4.77 4.35 0.62
CA PHE A 94 4.09 5.38 1.41
C PHE A 94 2.66 4.94 1.71
N GLY A 95 2.14 5.37 2.86
CA GLY A 95 0.74 5.17 3.23
C GLY A 95 0.16 6.45 3.80
N THR A 96 -0.80 6.32 4.73
CA THR A 96 -1.53 7.45 5.35
C THR A 96 -0.65 8.60 5.89
N GLY A 97 0.60 8.35 6.25
CA GLY A 97 1.55 9.36 6.76
C GLY A 97 2.19 10.28 5.69
N PHE A 98 2.06 9.97 4.40
CA PHE A 98 2.69 10.74 3.33
C PHE A 98 2.02 12.08 3.07
N ARG A 99 2.82 13.10 2.75
CA ARG A 99 2.38 14.47 2.45
C ARG A 99 3.25 15.10 1.37
N GLY A 100 2.62 15.89 0.50
CA GLY A 100 3.31 16.70 -0.49
C GLY A 100 3.80 15.88 -1.68
N GLU A 101 5.01 16.16 -2.14
CA GLU A 101 5.61 15.57 -3.34
C GLU A 101 6.66 14.52 -2.96
N PRO A 102 6.68 13.33 -3.60
CA PRO A 102 7.75 12.36 -3.37
C PRO A 102 9.12 12.95 -3.67
N ARG A 103 10.12 12.59 -2.84
CA ARG A 103 11.51 12.94 -3.12
C ARG A 103 11.98 12.27 -4.42
N PRO A 104 12.99 12.82 -5.13
CA PRO A 104 13.40 12.32 -6.44
C PRO A 104 13.71 10.82 -6.50
N ASP A 105 14.30 10.27 -5.44
CA ASP A 105 14.59 8.84 -5.30
C ASP A 105 13.31 8.00 -5.21
N ALA A 106 12.34 8.42 -4.39
CA ALA A 106 11.04 7.77 -4.29
C ALA A 106 10.20 7.95 -5.58
N ALA A 107 10.24 9.13 -6.19
CA ALA A 107 9.57 9.40 -7.46
C ALA A 107 10.06 8.46 -8.56
N ALA A 108 11.37 8.26 -8.68
CA ALA A 108 11.95 7.33 -9.66
C ALA A 108 11.53 5.87 -9.42
N VAL A 109 11.31 5.47 -8.15
CA VAL A 109 10.78 4.13 -7.83
C VAL A 109 9.32 4.02 -8.27
N ILE A 110 8.50 5.04 -7.97
CA ILE A 110 7.09 5.10 -8.38
C ILE A 110 6.95 5.03 -9.91
N GLU A 111 7.76 5.81 -10.63
CA GLU A 111 7.79 5.81 -12.08
C GLU A 111 8.18 4.44 -12.66
N ARG A 112 9.12 3.73 -12.02
CA ARG A 112 9.46 2.35 -12.42
C ARG A 112 8.30 1.38 -12.20
N MET A 113 7.56 1.50 -11.10
CA MET A 113 6.38 0.65 -10.85
C MET A 113 5.33 0.86 -11.94
N ASN A 114 5.00 2.11 -12.26
CA ASN A 114 4.00 2.43 -13.28
C ASN A 114 4.43 2.05 -14.71
N ALA A 115 5.73 1.98 -14.98
CA ALA A 115 6.26 1.62 -16.30
C ALA A 115 6.41 0.10 -16.50
N ALA A 116 6.24 -0.71 -15.43
CA ALA A 116 6.37 -2.15 -15.50
C ALA A 116 5.16 -2.79 -16.20
N ASP A 117 5.38 -3.92 -16.88
CA ASP A 117 4.31 -4.74 -17.48
C ASP A 117 3.76 -5.75 -16.44
N ALA A 118 3.43 -5.24 -15.25
CA ALA A 118 2.92 -6.02 -14.13
C ALA A 118 1.89 -5.20 -13.34
N PRO A 119 0.80 -5.83 -12.86
CA PRO A 119 -0.18 -5.13 -12.04
C PRO A 119 0.40 -4.70 -10.70
N VAL A 120 -0.10 -3.58 -10.18
CA VAL A 120 0.34 -2.98 -8.91
C VAL A 120 -0.75 -3.11 -7.83
N VAL A 121 -0.37 -3.74 -6.70
CA VAL A 121 -1.17 -3.85 -5.48
C VAL A 121 -0.65 -2.85 -4.45
N CYS A 122 -1.46 -1.86 -4.11
CA CYS A 122 -1.09 -0.86 -3.12
C CYS A 122 -1.50 -1.28 -1.71
N VAL A 123 -0.57 -1.12 -0.77
CA VAL A 123 -0.79 -1.29 0.65
C VAL A 123 -1.28 0.04 1.23
N ASP A 124 -2.45 0.02 1.85
CA ASP A 124 -3.12 1.18 2.47
C ASP A 124 -3.62 2.25 1.49
N LEU A 125 -2.70 2.89 0.76
CA LEU A 125 -2.95 3.86 -0.30
C LEU A 125 -1.88 3.74 -1.40
N PRO A 126 -2.21 4.05 -2.66
CA PRO A 126 -1.19 4.28 -3.67
C PRO A 126 -0.21 5.36 -3.23
N SER A 127 1.08 5.04 -3.28
CA SER A 127 2.14 5.95 -2.88
C SER A 127 2.13 7.20 -3.73
N GLY A 128 2.12 8.38 -3.09
CA GLY A 128 2.00 9.68 -3.75
C GLY A 128 0.65 10.38 -3.56
N ILE A 129 -0.36 9.70 -3.01
CA ILE A 129 -1.66 10.31 -2.68
C ILE A 129 -1.66 10.87 -1.25
N ASP A 130 -2.15 12.10 -1.08
CA ASP A 130 -2.52 12.59 0.26
C ASP A 130 -3.81 11.92 0.74
N ALA A 131 -3.69 11.10 1.79
CA ALA A 131 -4.81 10.34 2.34
C ALA A 131 -5.98 11.20 2.84
N SER A 132 -5.75 12.47 3.19
CA SER A 132 -6.76 13.36 3.76
C SER A 132 -7.50 14.20 2.72
N THR A 133 -6.89 14.44 1.56
CA THR A 133 -7.44 15.35 0.54
C THR A 133 -7.67 14.68 -0.81
N GLY A 134 -6.95 13.60 -1.11
CA GLY A 134 -6.88 13.01 -2.45
C GLY A 134 -6.03 13.82 -3.43
N GLU A 135 -5.32 14.85 -2.96
CA GLU A 135 -4.38 15.58 -3.79
C GLU A 135 -3.19 14.70 -4.17
N VAL A 136 -2.70 14.94 -5.39
CA VAL A 136 -1.53 14.29 -5.96
C VAL A 136 -0.59 15.39 -6.43
N VAL A 137 0.66 15.33 -5.98
CA VAL A 137 1.73 16.25 -6.40
C VAL A 137 2.94 15.43 -6.81
N GLY A 138 3.37 15.57 -8.06
CA GLY A 138 4.47 14.79 -8.63
C GLY A 138 4.07 13.36 -8.96
N ALA A 139 4.97 12.41 -8.71
CA ALA A 139 4.77 11.00 -9.03
C ALA A 139 3.73 10.35 -8.09
N VAL A 140 2.86 9.51 -8.65
CA VAL A 140 1.88 8.71 -7.93
C VAL A 140 1.81 7.31 -8.53
N VAL A 141 1.64 6.29 -7.70
CA VAL A 141 1.42 4.91 -8.16
C VAL A 141 0.03 4.79 -8.78
N ASP A 142 -0.06 4.17 -9.94
CA ASP A 142 -1.34 3.79 -10.56
C ASP A 142 -1.67 2.34 -10.20
N ALA A 143 -2.64 2.16 -9.31
CA ALA A 143 -2.95 0.85 -8.74
C ALA A 143 -3.99 0.09 -9.57
N ASP A 144 -3.78 -1.22 -9.71
CA ASP A 144 -4.83 -2.15 -10.13
C ASP A 144 -5.74 -2.52 -8.95
N LEU A 145 -5.17 -2.60 -7.75
CA LEU A 145 -5.84 -2.96 -6.50
C LEU A 145 -5.26 -2.16 -5.33
N THR A 146 -6.13 -1.61 -4.47
CA THR A 146 -5.69 -1.06 -3.18
C THR A 146 -6.29 -1.85 -2.02
N VAL A 147 -5.43 -2.34 -1.11
CA VAL A 147 -5.85 -3.00 0.13
C VAL A 147 -5.72 -2.00 1.28
N THR A 148 -6.84 -1.35 1.64
CA THR A 148 -6.92 -0.42 2.77
C THR A 148 -7.36 -1.11 4.06
N PHE A 149 -6.85 -0.65 5.20
CA PHE A 149 -7.22 -1.20 6.52
C PHE A 149 -8.03 -0.20 7.34
N HIS A 150 -8.77 -0.75 8.31
CA HIS A 150 -9.67 -0.05 9.23
C HIS A 150 -10.88 0.61 8.55
N ALA A 151 -10.67 1.54 7.63
CA ALA A 151 -11.71 2.21 6.84
C ALA A 151 -11.12 2.82 5.55
N PRO A 152 -11.96 3.16 4.55
CA PRO A 152 -11.52 3.95 3.41
C PRO A 152 -11.07 5.36 3.82
N LYS A 153 -9.91 5.79 3.31
CA LYS A 153 -9.41 7.16 3.48
C LYS A 153 -10.00 8.05 2.40
N LEU A 154 -10.11 9.36 2.70
CA LEU A 154 -10.61 10.35 1.72
C LEU A 154 -9.85 10.30 0.40
N GLY A 155 -8.53 10.12 0.44
CA GLY A 155 -7.69 10.05 -0.75
C GLY A 155 -8.00 8.90 -1.71
N LEU A 156 -8.68 7.85 -1.25
CA LEU A 156 -9.11 6.72 -2.09
C LEU A 156 -10.43 6.97 -2.80
N VAL A 157 -11.20 7.99 -2.41
CA VAL A 157 -12.56 8.23 -2.92
C VAL A 157 -12.75 9.61 -3.56
N VAL A 158 -11.86 10.56 -3.27
CA VAL A 158 -11.86 11.90 -3.88
C VAL A 158 -10.81 11.98 -4.99
N ALA A 159 -11.16 12.57 -6.13
CA ALA A 159 -10.24 12.82 -7.23
C ALA A 159 -9.29 14.01 -6.91
N PRO A 160 -8.03 14.00 -7.38
CA PRO A 160 -7.46 13.03 -8.34
C PRO A 160 -7.11 11.66 -7.74
N GLY A 161 -6.90 11.52 -6.42
CA GLY A 161 -6.45 10.27 -5.79
C GLY A 161 -7.29 9.04 -6.14
N ARG A 162 -8.63 9.16 -6.19
CA ARG A 162 -9.52 8.06 -6.61
C ARG A 162 -9.16 7.46 -7.97
N LEU A 163 -8.64 8.26 -8.90
CA LEU A 163 -8.31 7.81 -10.25
C LEU A 163 -7.12 6.84 -10.28
N HIS A 164 -6.32 6.82 -9.21
CA HIS A 164 -5.12 5.99 -9.06
C HIS A 164 -5.33 4.83 -8.07
N ALA A 165 -6.50 4.75 -7.43
CA ALA A 165 -6.75 3.83 -6.34
C ALA A 165 -7.10 2.40 -6.78
N GLY A 166 -7.30 2.16 -8.09
CA GLY A 166 -7.72 0.86 -8.59
C GLY A 166 -9.06 0.38 -8.03
N ARG A 167 -9.22 -0.95 -8.00
CA ARG A 167 -10.38 -1.60 -7.38
C ARG A 167 -10.35 -1.49 -5.86
#